data_AF-Q31CF7-F1
#
_entry.id   AF-Q31CF7-F1
#
_cell.length_a   1.000
_cell.length_b   1.000
_cell.length_c   1.000
_cell.angle_alpha   90.00
_cell.angle_beta   90.00
_cell.angle_gamma   90.00
#
_symmetry.space_group_name_H-M   'P 1'
#
loop_
_entity.id
_entity.type
_entity.pdbx_description
1 polymer ?
#
loop_
_entity_poly.entity_id
_entity_poly.type
_entity_poly.pdbx_seq_one_letter_code
_entity_poly.pdbx_strand_id
1 'polypeptide(L)'
;MNLLPQLPSIKAKVILEDIASKSNCETLDPKGNFKVEGIFYVPTGGQIINDENLEKLRNNILEKAKEYGFPSTNQKSFLEFEYEVAKILSNWSYLWIDGEPSGESFRNDFWSYLSIVIMPDIVSWRWGFPPEGEPTKSWSVRFIGGGRNAFQRIFRRILSLDRGPSHEDRFGLIRELKEDDFSNILERTSLGSNSRIAIPLAEEYLAMRQRRKDMKASNQLKIYREATKDLRSYGVVQSLDLIDANNLKELISEVFLKREEEVINEIKQSNRGLVSSTKSLLKKVIKID
;
A
#
# COMPACT_ATOMS: atom_id res chain seq x y z
N MET A 1 -2.59 -27.54 4.76
CA MET A 1 -3.30 -26.24 4.70
C MET A 1 -3.74 -25.88 6.10
N ASN A 2 -3.46 -24.65 6.55
CA ASN A 2 -3.84 -24.18 7.88
C ASN A 2 -5.06 -23.26 7.76
N LEU A 3 -6.01 -23.43 8.67
CA LEU A 3 -7.22 -22.61 8.75
C LEU A 3 -6.94 -21.39 9.62
N LEU A 4 -7.16 -20.21 9.05
CA LEU A 4 -6.99 -18.93 9.72
C LEU A 4 -8.33 -18.50 10.35
N PRO A 5 -8.29 -17.91 11.55
CA PRO A 5 -9.48 -17.37 12.19
C PRO A 5 -10.07 -16.21 11.37
N GLN A 6 -11.38 -16.24 11.17
CA GLN A 6 -12.13 -15.24 10.42
C GLN A 6 -13.06 -14.48 11.38
N LEU A 7 -12.97 -13.14 11.40
CA LEU A 7 -13.86 -12.29 12.18
C LEU A 7 -14.92 -11.64 11.27
N PRO A 8 -16.21 -12.01 11.38
CA PRO A 8 -17.26 -11.43 10.56
C PRO A 8 -17.38 -9.91 10.76
N SER A 9 -17.61 -9.19 9.66
CA SER A 9 -17.72 -7.72 9.67
C SER A 9 -18.71 -7.14 10.69
N ILE A 10 -19.83 -7.81 10.97
CA ILE A 10 -20.82 -7.36 11.96
C ILE A 10 -20.22 -7.39 13.36
N LYS A 11 -19.55 -8.48 13.74
CA LYS A 11 -18.88 -8.62 15.04
C LYS A 11 -17.68 -7.68 15.15
N ALA A 12 -16.92 -7.54 14.06
CA ALA A 12 -15.80 -6.61 13.97
C ALA A 12 -16.20 -5.17 14.31
N LYS A 13 -17.36 -4.70 13.80
CA LYS A 13 -17.88 -3.35 14.09
C LYS A 13 -18.21 -3.15 15.56
N VAL A 14 -18.84 -4.14 16.21
CA VAL A 14 -19.17 -4.06 17.64
C VAL A 14 -17.91 -3.98 18.49
N ILE A 15 -16.89 -4.79 18.19
CA ILE A 15 -15.62 -4.75 18.94
C ILE A 15 -14.91 -3.41 18.72
N LEU A 16 -15.03 -2.81 17.54
CA LEU A 16 -14.43 -1.50 17.27
C LEU A 16 -15.00 -0.37 18.11
N GLU A 17 -16.27 -0.43 18.50
CA GLU A 17 -16.86 0.54 19.42
C GLU A 17 -16.14 0.52 20.78
N ASP A 18 -15.84 -0.68 21.30
CA ASP A 18 -15.07 -0.82 22.54
C ASP A 18 -13.61 -0.33 22.37
N ILE A 19 -12.96 -0.63 21.25
CA ILE A 19 -11.59 -0.15 20.98
C ILE A 19 -11.57 1.38 20.88
N ALA A 20 -12.53 1.98 20.16
CA ALA A 20 -12.62 3.43 19.99
C ALA A 20 -12.85 4.16 21.30
N SER A 21 -13.56 3.55 22.25
CA SER A 21 -13.82 4.11 23.58
C SER A 21 -12.57 4.19 24.48
N LYS A 22 -11.46 3.54 24.10
CA LYS A 22 -10.20 3.59 24.85
C LYS A 22 -9.42 4.87 24.54
N SER A 23 -8.50 5.22 25.44
CA SER A 23 -7.74 6.47 25.37
C SER A 23 -6.25 6.30 25.05
N ASN A 24 -5.70 5.08 25.17
CA ASN A 24 -4.30 4.81 24.85
C ASN A 24 -4.07 3.37 24.36
N CYS A 25 -2.96 3.14 23.66
CA CYS A 25 -2.65 1.85 23.06
C CYS A 25 -2.25 0.78 24.09
N GLU A 26 -1.71 1.19 25.24
CA GLU A 26 -1.30 0.26 26.30
C GLU A 26 -2.52 -0.42 26.96
N THR A 27 -3.69 0.22 26.92
CA THR A 27 -4.96 -0.37 27.37
C THR A 27 -5.60 -1.32 26.36
N LEU A 28 -5.05 -1.41 25.14
CA LEU A 28 -5.49 -2.34 24.12
C LEU A 28 -4.69 -3.65 24.22
N ASP A 29 -5.12 -4.52 25.12
CA ASP A 29 -4.64 -5.90 25.17
C ASP A 29 -5.28 -6.73 24.05
N PRO A 30 -4.54 -7.62 23.36
CA PRO A 30 -5.13 -8.70 22.60
C PRO A 30 -6.30 -9.34 23.33
N LYS A 31 -7.45 -9.43 22.68
CA LYS A 31 -8.65 -9.98 23.33
C LYS A 31 -8.40 -11.45 23.66
N GLY A 32 -8.30 -11.76 24.96
CA GLY A 32 -8.34 -13.08 25.59
C GLY A 32 -7.75 -14.24 24.78
N ASN A 33 -6.45 -14.50 24.91
CA ASN A 33 -5.75 -15.59 24.19
C ASN A 33 -6.09 -15.64 22.69
N PHE A 34 -6.25 -14.46 22.06
CA PHE A 34 -6.62 -14.31 20.65
C PHE A 34 -8.02 -14.82 20.27
N LYS A 35 -8.95 -14.91 21.23
CA LYS A 35 -10.30 -15.43 21.03
C LYS A 35 -11.36 -14.38 21.34
N VAL A 36 -12.31 -14.27 20.42
CA VAL A 36 -13.55 -13.50 20.58
C VAL A 36 -14.72 -14.36 20.09
N GLU A 37 -15.89 -14.14 20.69
CA GLU A 37 -17.10 -14.84 20.30
C GLU A 37 -17.47 -14.53 18.84
N GLY A 38 -17.81 -15.56 18.07
CA GLY A 38 -18.25 -15.43 16.67
C GLY A 38 -17.11 -15.48 15.64
N ILE A 39 -15.88 -15.81 16.04
CA ILE A 39 -14.85 -16.27 15.08
C ILE A 39 -15.34 -17.56 14.43
N PHE A 40 -15.08 -17.70 13.13
CA PHE A 40 -15.31 -18.94 12.40
C PHE A 40 -14.07 -19.34 11.61
N TYR A 41 -14.06 -20.59 11.14
CA TYR A 41 -13.04 -21.14 10.26
C TYR A 41 -13.69 -21.63 8.97
N VAL A 42 -12.97 -21.51 7.85
CA VAL A 42 -13.50 -21.92 6.55
C VAL A 42 -13.58 -23.46 6.50
N PRO A 43 -14.69 -24.06 6.01
CA PRO A 43 -14.83 -25.52 5.95
C PRO A 43 -14.10 -26.12 4.74
N THR A 44 -12.82 -25.77 4.55
CA THR A 44 -11.98 -26.19 3.41
C THR A 44 -11.08 -27.38 3.71
N GLY A 45 -11.15 -27.93 4.92
CA GLY A 45 -10.23 -28.97 5.39
C GLY A 45 -8.85 -28.40 5.73
N GLY A 46 -8.16 -29.01 6.70
CA GLY A 46 -6.90 -28.51 7.22
C GLY A 46 -6.86 -28.48 8.74
N GLN A 47 -5.79 -27.93 9.29
CA GLN A 47 -5.61 -27.77 10.74
C GLN A 47 -5.81 -26.32 11.12
N ILE A 48 -6.56 -26.08 12.19
CA ILE A 48 -6.67 -24.74 12.77
C ILE A 48 -5.29 -24.28 13.22
N ILE A 49 -4.91 -23.06 12.86
CA ILE A 49 -3.67 -22.46 13.36
C ILE A 49 -3.71 -22.40 14.89
N ASN A 50 -2.62 -22.79 15.55
CA ASN A 50 -2.56 -22.72 17.01
C ASN A 50 -2.32 -21.27 17.48
N ASP A 51 -2.68 -21.00 18.73
CA ASP A 51 -2.56 -19.68 19.35
C ASP A 51 -1.08 -19.23 19.44
N GLU A 52 -0.14 -20.16 19.65
CA GLU A 52 1.31 -19.89 19.71
C GLU A 52 1.86 -19.27 18.43
N ASN A 53 1.38 -19.69 17.26
CA ASN A 53 1.85 -19.14 15.98
C ASN A 53 1.30 -17.73 15.72
N LEU A 54 0.09 -17.44 16.20
CA LEU A 54 -0.48 -16.09 16.18
C LEU A 54 0.26 -15.17 17.16
N GLU A 55 0.59 -15.68 18.34
CA GLU A 55 1.42 -14.97 19.32
C GLU A 55 2.81 -14.65 18.78
N LYS A 56 3.45 -15.63 18.12
CA LYS A 56 4.75 -15.43 17.47
C LYS A 56 4.69 -14.35 16.40
N LEU A 57 3.64 -14.35 15.58
CA LEU A 57 3.43 -13.28 14.58
C LEU A 57 3.32 -11.92 15.26
N ARG A 58 2.49 -11.81 16.30
CA ARG A 58 2.31 -10.57 17.08
C ARG A 58 3.64 -10.10 17.65
N ASN A 59 4.39 -10.98 18.31
CA ASN A 59 5.65 -10.65 18.97
C ASN A 59 6.68 -10.12 17.97
N ASN A 60 6.81 -10.75 16.79
CA ASN A 60 7.70 -10.27 15.74
C ASN A 60 7.33 -8.85 15.26
N ILE A 61 6.04 -8.57 15.07
CA ILE A 61 5.58 -7.24 14.64
C ILE A 61 5.74 -6.21 15.76
N LEU A 62 5.45 -6.59 17.01
CA LEU A 62 5.55 -5.72 18.18
C LEU A 62 7.01 -5.35 18.48
N GLU A 63 7.95 -6.29 18.32
CA GLU A 63 9.39 -6.04 18.42
C GLU A 63 9.80 -4.93 17.43
N LYS A 64 9.39 -5.04 16.17
CA LYS A 64 9.63 -3.99 15.18
C LYS A 64 8.91 -2.70 15.53
N ALA A 65 7.66 -2.74 15.97
CA ALA A 65 6.95 -1.52 16.38
C ALA A 65 7.71 -0.74 17.46
N LYS A 66 8.30 -1.43 18.45
CA LYS A 66 9.13 -0.82 19.50
C LYS A 66 10.37 -0.13 18.93
N GLU A 67 11.06 -0.76 17.97
CA GLU A 67 12.20 -0.14 17.28
C GLU A 67 11.84 1.18 16.57
N TYR A 68 10.57 1.32 16.15
CA TYR A 68 10.02 2.50 15.47
C TYR A 68 9.26 3.48 16.38
N GLY A 69 9.28 3.26 17.70
CA GLY A 69 8.79 4.22 18.69
C GLY A 69 7.48 3.85 19.40
N PHE A 70 6.94 2.65 19.19
CA PHE A 70 5.80 2.14 19.98
C PHE A 70 6.20 1.96 21.46
N PRO A 71 5.33 2.29 22.44
CA PRO A 71 3.99 2.89 22.30
C PRO A 71 3.98 4.43 22.29
N SER A 72 5.16 5.06 22.27
CA SER A 72 5.29 6.52 22.38
C SER A 72 4.80 7.29 21.15
N THR A 73 4.65 8.60 21.33
CA THR A 73 4.31 9.56 20.28
C THR A 73 5.53 10.04 19.47
N ASN A 74 6.76 9.75 19.92
CA ASN A 74 8.01 10.07 19.20
C ASN A 74 8.30 9.01 18.14
N GLN A 75 7.43 8.95 17.15
CA GLN A 75 7.45 7.97 16.07
C GLN A 75 8.59 8.28 15.10
N LYS A 76 9.29 7.23 14.63
CA LYS A 76 10.26 7.34 13.54
C LYS A 76 9.53 7.44 12.20
N SER A 77 9.63 6.41 11.36
CA SER A 77 8.95 6.33 10.06
C SER A 77 8.01 5.14 10.04
N PHE A 78 6.70 5.38 9.86
CA PHE A 78 5.73 4.32 9.63
C PHE A 78 5.95 3.59 8.31
N LEU A 79 6.54 4.25 7.31
CA LEU A 79 6.85 3.62 6.03
C LEU A 79 7.91 2.52 6.21
N GLU A 80 8.96 2.82 6.98
CA GLU A 80 10.02 1.86 7.30
C GLU A 80 9.50 0.73 8.21
N PHE A 81 8.65 1.05 9.19
CA PHE A 81 7.96 0.03 9.98
C PHE A 81 7.12 -0.92 9.11
N GLU A 82 6.32 -0.40 8.18
CA GLU A 82 5.54 -1.22 7.26
C GLU A 82 6.40 -2.09 6.35
N TYR A 83 7.57 -1.60 5.95
CA TYR A 83 8.53 -2.38 5.18
C TYR A 83 9.01 -3.60 5.98
N GLU A 84 9.33 -3.43 7.27
CA GLU A 84 9.68 -4.55 8.14
C GLU A 84 8.50 -5.51 8.37
N VAL A 85 7.27 -4.99 8.54
CA VAL A 85 6.05 -5.83 8.59
C VAL A 85 5.86 -6.61 7.28
N ALA A 86 6.16 -6.00 6.13
CA ALA A 86 6.06 -6.69 4.85
C ALA A 86 7.01 -7.89 4.78
N LYS A 87 8.24 -7.75 5.27
CA LYS A 87 9.20 -8.87 5.38
C LYS A 87 8.69 -9.97 6.30
N ILE A 88 8.08 -9.61 7.44
CA ILE A 88 7.52 -10.59 8.39
C ILE A 88 6.38 -11.38 7.72
N LEU A 89 5.41 -10.69 7.11
CA LEU A 89 4.25 -11.35 6.47
C LEU A 89 4.67 -12.20 5.26
N SER A 90 5.67 -11.76 4.49
CA SER A 90 6.21 -12.53 3.34
C SER A 90 6.87 -13.85 3.77
N ASN A 91 7.35 -13.94 5.01
CA ASN A 91 7.99 -15.13 5.55
C ASN A 91 7.06 -15.94 6.48
N TRP A 92 5.87 -15.42 6.80
CA TRP A 92 4.92 -16.11 7.66
C TRP A 92 4.15 -17.16 6.87
N SER A 93 4.65 -18.38 6.88
CA SER A 93 4.19 -19.52 6.06
C SER A 93 2.68 -19.77 6.05
N TYR A 94 1.93 -19.34 7.07
CA TYR A 94 0.47 -19.52 7.15
C TYR A 94 -0.32 -18.71 6.11
N LEU A 95 0.28 -17.65 5.54
CA LEU A 95 -0.31 -16.91 4.43
C LEU A 95 -0.04 -17.53 3.07
N TRP A 96 0.81 -18.57 3.00
CA TRP A 96 1.37 -19.07 1.75
C TRP A 96 1.18 -20.59 1.62
N ILE A 97 1.00 -21.06 0.39
CA ILE A 97 0.92 -22.46 0.00
C ILE A 97 1.76 -22.60 -1.26
N ASP A 98 2.87 -23.33 -1.18
CA ASP A 98 3.79 -23.56 -2.30
C ASP A 98 4.29 -22.27 -2.99
N GLY A 99 4.50 -21.21 -2.18
CA GLY A 99 4.93 -19.90 -2.67
C GLY A 99 3.81 -18.98 -3.15
N GLU A 100 2.58 -19.48 -3.22
CA GLU A 100 1.39 -18.71 -3.61
C GLU A 100 0.55 -18.31 -2.39
N PRO A 101 -0.19 -17.20 -2.44
CA PRO A 101 -1.07 -16.78 -1.34
C PRO A 101 -2.16 -17.82 -1.05
N SER A 102 -2.40 -18.11 0.22
CA SER A 102 -3.50 -19.00 0.62
C SER A 102 -4.86 -18.36 0.31
N GLY A 103 -5.86 -19.17 -0.02
CA GLY A 103 -7.23 -18.65 -0.26
C GLY A 103 -7.80 -17.87 0.93
N GLU A 104 -7.36 -18.18 2.14
CA GLU A 104 -7.75 -17.48 3.36
C GLU A 104 -7.11 -16.10 3.50
N SER A 105 -5.88 -15.93 3.01
CA SER A 105 -5.19 -14.64 2.98
C SER A 105 -5.90 -13.58 2.13
N PHE A 106 -6.82 -13.98 1.24
CA PHE A 106 -7.64 -13.06 0.45
C PHE A 106 -8.93 -12.62 1.16
N ARG A 107 -9.29 -13.25 2.29
CA ARG A 107 -10.54 -12.95 3.00
C ARG A 107 -10.37 -11.73 3.89
N ASN A 108 -11.28 -10.76 3.74
CA ASN A 108 -11.31 -9.56 4.57
C ASN A 108 -11.52 -9.88 6.06
N ASP A 109 -12.20 -10.97 6.37
CA ASP A 109 -12.51 -11.36 7.76
C ASP A 109 -11.25 -11.75 8.54
N PHE A 110 -10.26 -12.40 7.90
CA PHE A 110 -8.96 -12.68 8.50
C PHE A 110 -8.20 -11.39 8.82
N TRP A 111 -8.17 -10.44 7.88
CA TRP A 111 -7.49 -9.16 8.11
C TRP A 111 -8.18 -8.34 9.18
N SER A 112 -9.52 -8.41 9.26
CA SER A 112 -10.30 -7.81 10.35
C SER A 112 -9.89 -8.42 11.70
N TYR A 113 -9.82 -9.75 11.77
CA TYR A 113 -9.34 -10.46 12.95
C TYR A 113 -7.94 -10.00 13.36
N LEU A 114 -7.01 -9.93 12.40
CA LEU A 114 -5.62 -9.54 12.65
C LEU A 114 -5.51 -8.13 13.26
N SER A 115 -6.21 -7.14 12.72
CA SER A 115 -6.16 -5.76 13.24
C SER A 115 -7.02 -5.50 14.46
N ILE A 116 -8.07 -6.28 14.72
CA ILE A 116 -9.00 -6.02 15.83
C ILE A 116 -8.68 -6.89 17.05
N VAL A 117 -8.28 -8.14 16.83
CA VAL A 117 -8.07 -9.12 17.89
C VAL A 117 -6.59 -9.27 18.21
N ILE A 118 -5.73 -9.40 17.19
CA ILE A 118 -4.31 -9.66 17.39
C ILE A 118 -3.52 -8.37 17.63
N MET A 119 -3.76 -7.31 16.87
CA MET A 119 -2.95 -6.08 16.88
C MET A 119 -3.76 -4.78 16.93
N PRO A 120 -4.77 -4.64 17.81
CA PRO A 120 -5.54 -3.40 17.91
C PRO A 120 -4.68 -2.21 18.35
N ASP A 121 -3.72 -2.45 19.23
CA ASP A 121 -2.74 -1.49 19.73
C ASP A 121 -1.84 -0.92 18.62
N ILE A 122 -1.33 -1.76 17.72
CA ILE A 122 -0.46 -1.31 16.62
C ILE A 122 -1.22 -0.41 15.64
N VAL A 123 -2.48 -0.75 15.34
CA VAL A 123 -3.31 0.06 14.45
C VAL A 123 -3.65 1.39 15.10
N SER A 124 -4.07 1.38 16.37
CA SER A 124 -4.35 2.61 17.13
C SER A 124 -3.11 3.47 17.33
N TRP A 125 -1.92 2.89 17.53
CA TRP A 125 -0.68 3.64 17.66
C TRP A 125 -0.38 4.47 16.40
N ARG A 126 -0.68 3.89 15.24
CA ARG A 126 -0.42 4.54 13.96
C ARG A 126 -1.43 5.62 13.60
N TRP A 127 -2.73 5.35 13.76
CA TRP A 127 -3.79 6.26 13.32
C TRP A 127 -4.43 7.06 14.45
N GLY A 128 -4.00 6.86 15.69
CA GLY A 128 -4.59 7.44 16.87
C GLY A 128 -5.96 6.86 17.20
N PHE A 129 -6.51 7.33 18.32
CA PHE A 129 -7.91 7.10 18.69
C PHE A 129 -8.80 8.20 18.11
N PRO A 130 -10.08 7.90 17.82
CA PRO A 130 -11.01 8.93 17.39
C PRO A 130 -11.25 9.96 18.52
N PRO A 131 -11.38 11.27 18.21
CA PRO A 131 -11.45 12.32 19.23
C PRO A 131 -12.62 12.21 20.22
N GLU A 132 -13.75 11.65 19.78
CA GLU A 132 -14.99 11.56 20.56
C GLU A 132 -15.19 10.17 21.19
N GLY A 133 -14.19 9.29 21.10
CA GLY A 133 -14.32 7.90 21.56
C GLY A 133 -15.25 7.03 20.70
N GLU A 134 -15.71 7.55 19.55
CA GLU A 134 -16.62 6.88 18.63
C GLU A 134 -15.94 6.53 17.29
N PRO A 135 -16.17 5.32 16.73
CA PRO A 135 -15.54 4.94 15.46
C PRO A 135 -16.04 5.78 14.27
N THR A 136 -15.18 6.62 13.71
CA THR A 136 -15.48 7.29 12.43
C THR A 136 -15.31 6.32 11.26
N LYS A 137 -16.01 6.56 10.14
CA LYS A 137 -15.88 5.73 8.93
C LYS A 137 -14.43 5.61 8.43
N SER A 138 -13.67 6.70 8.45
CA SER A 138 -12.28 6.74 7.97
C SER A 138 -11.32 6.00 8.90
N TRP A 139 -11.61 5.98 10.20
CA TRP A 139 -10.85 5.23 11.20
C TRP A 139 -11.18 3.73 11.14
N SER A 140 -12.47 3.38 11.09
CA SER A 140 -12.91 1.97 11.07
C SER A 140 -12.37 1.17 9.89
N VAL A 141 -12.18 1.79 8.71
CA VAL A 141 -11.60 1.10 7.54
C VAL A 141 -10.12 0.74 7.70
N ARG A 142 -9.44 1.21 8.75
CA ARG A 142 -8.05 0.77 9.09
C ARG A 142 -8.05 -0.57 9.83
N PHE A 143 -9.14 -0.91 10.48
CA PHE A 143 -9.33 -2.15 11.22
C PHE A 143 -10.18 -3.18 10.49
N ILE A 144 -11.18 -2.76 9.73
CA ILE A 144 -12.00 -3.69 8.95
C ILE A 144 -11.25 -4.07 7.68
N GLY A 145 -11.20 -5.36 7.38
CA GLY A 145 -10.62 -5.89 6.15
C GLY A 145 -11.18 -5.23 4.89
N GLY A 146 -10.29 -4.94 3.96
CA GLY A 146 -10.51 -4.23 2.71
C GLY A 146 -9.21 -3.54 2.27
N GLY A 147 -9.26 -2.80 1.16
CA GLY A 147 -8.07 -2.16 0.58
C GLY A 147 -7.33 -1.19 1.53
N ARG A 148 -8.04 -0.64 2.52
CA ARG A 148 -7.51 0.36 3.48
C ARG A 148 -7.11 -0.20 4.84
N ASN A 149 -7.34 -1.49 5.08
CA ASN A 149 -6.98 -2.17 6.32
C ASN A 149 -5.45 -2.09 6.55
N ALA A 150 -5.04 -1.92 7.80
CA ALA A 150 -3.67 -1.67 8.19
C ALA A 150 -2.67 -2.73 7.69
N PHE A 151 -3.05 -4.00 7.76
CA PHE A 151 -2.16 -5.12 7.41
C PHE A 151 -2.47 -5.66 6.01
N GLN A 152 -3.75 -5.71 5.61
CA GLN A 152 -4.12 -6.19 4.27
C GLN A 152 -3.54 -5.32 3.17
N ARG A 153 -3.45 -3.99 3.39
CA ARG A 153 -2.79 -3.10 2.44
C ARG A 153 -1.32 -3.47 2.24
N ILE A 154 -0.62 -3.86 3.31
CA ILE A 154 0.79 -4.29 3.28
C ILE A 154 0.87 -5.64 2.56
N PHE A 155 -0.04 -6.56 2.84
CA PHE A 155 -0.09 -7.83 2.12
C PHE A 155 -0.30 -7.64 0.61
N ARG A 156 -1.22 -6.76 0.21
CA ARG A 156 -1.41 -6.40 -1.20
C ARG A 156 -0.15 -5.80 -1.84
N ARG A 157 0.67 -5.06 -1.09
CA ARG A 157 2.02 -4.63 -1.53
C ARG A 157 2.90 -5.81 -1.86
N ILE A 158 2.97 -6.78 -0.96
CA ILE A 158 3.76 -7.99 -1.16
C ILE A 158 3.30 -8.70 -2.45
N LEU A 159 2.01 -8.96 -2.59
CA LEU A 159 1.46 -9.67 -3.76
C LEU A 159 1.80 -9.03 -5.10
N SER A 160 1.99 -7.70 -5.13
CA SER A 160 2.10 -6.95 -6.37
C SER A 160 3.53 -6.48 -6.66
N LEU A 161 4.37 -6.32 -5.62
CA LEU A 161 5.66 -5.63 -5.72
C LEU A 161 6.84 -6.46 -5.16
N ASP A 162 6.58 -7.63 -4.56
CA ASP A 162 7.65 -8.56 -4.21
C ASP A 162 8.28 -9.13 -5.48
N ARG A 163 9.57 -8.85 -5.71
CA ARG A 163 10.30 -9.34 -6.89
C ARG A 163 10.62 -10.84 -6.84
N GLY A 164 10.30 -11.50 -5.73
CA GLY A 164 10.49 -12.92 -5.53
C GLY A 164 11.83 -13.28 -4.87
N PRO A 165 11.93 -14.52 -4.34
CA PRO A 165 13.05 -14.95 -3.51
C PRO A 165 14.41 -15.01 -4.24
N SER A 166 14.42 -15.09 -5.57
CA SER A 166 15.65 -15.14 -6.37
C SER A 166 16.22 -13.75 -6.70
N HIS A 167 15.50 -12.67 -6.42
CA HIS A 167 15.94 -11.31 -6.74
C HIS A 167 16.78 -10.73 -5.60
N GLU A 168 17.97 -10.17 -5.90
CA GLU A 168 18.90 -9.63 -4.89
C GLU A 168 18.26 -8.56 -3.99
N ASP A 169 17.47 -7.66 -4.59
CA ASP A 169 16.70 -6.64 -3.91
C ASP A 169 15.19 -6.97 -3.94
N ARG A 170 14.85 -8.16 -3.42
CA ARG A 170 13.49 -8.73 -3.39
C ARG A 170 12.41 -7.70 -3.01
N PHE A 171 12.65 -6.94 -1.94
CA PHE A 171 11.67 -6.01 -1.37
C PHE A 171 11.96 -4.53 -1.69
N GLY A 172 12.88 -4.23 -2.60
CA GLY A 172 13.28 -2.85 -2.90
C GLY A 172 12.14 -1.94 -3.35
N LEU A 173 11.23 -2.45 -4.17
CA LEU A 173 10.03 -1.70 -4.58
C LEU A 173 9.13 -1.34 -3.39
N ILE A 174 8.99 -2.25 -2.43
CA ILE A 174 8.21 -2.01 -1.21
C ILE A 174 8.91 -0.96 -0.33
N ARG A 175 10.24 -0.99 -0.24
CA ARG A 175 11.05 -0.01 0.49
C ARG A 175 10.94 1.39 -0.11
N GLU A 176 11.03 1.51 -1.42
CA GLU A 176 11.24 2.81 -2.10
C GLU A 176 9.94 3.53 -2.47
N LEU A 177 8.85 2.79 -2.72
CA LEU A 177 7.56 3.39 -3.07
C LEU A 177 6.86 3.93 -1.82
N LYS A 178 6.42 5.20 -1.90
CA LYS A 178 5.64 5.86 -0.85
C LYS A 178 4.20 5.34 -0.83
N GLU A 179 3.46 5.66 0.25
CA GLU A 179 2.03 5.29 0.39
C GLU A 179 1.15 5.82 -0.77
N ASP A 180 1.41 7.04 -1.23
CA ASP A 180 0.68 7.63 -2.36
C ASP A 180 1.07 6.96 -3.68
N ASP A 181 2.34 6.56 -3.85
CA ASP A 181 2.82 5.85 -5.03
C ASP A 181 2.10 4.51 -5.14
N PHE A 182 2.00 3.79 -4.03
CA PHE A 182 1.26 2.54 -3.94
C PHE A 182 -0.22 2.69 -4.30
N SER A 183 -0.91 3.70 -3.76
CA SER A 183 -2.32 3.94 -4.07
C SER A 183 -2.52 4.26 -5.56
N ASN A 184 -1.54 4.94 -6.18
CA ASN A 184 -1.56 5.25 -7.60
C ASN A 184 -1.25 4.05 -8.51
N ILE A 185 -0.43 3.08 -8.07
CA ILE A 185 -0.12 1.84 -8.83
C ILE A 185 -1.21 0.79 -8.61
N LEU A 186 -1.58 0.51 -7.35
CA LEU A 186 -2.45 -0.62 -7.02
C LEU A 186 -3.94 -0.30 -6.99
N GLU A 187 -4.36 0.84 -6.46
CA GLU A 187 -5.80 1.09 -6.22
C GLU A 187 -6.51 1.72 -7.41
N ARG A 188 -5.77 2.41 -8.30
CA ARG A 188 -6.35 3.21 -9.39
C ARG A 188 -6.24 2.57 -10.76
N THR A 189 -5.48 1.49 -10.87
CA THR A 189 -5.21 0.84 -12.14
C THR A 189 -5.69 -0.60 -12.03
N SER A 190 -6.42 -1.08 -13.03
CA SER A 190 -6.69 -2.52 -13.15
C SER A 190 -5.41 -3.34 -13.34
N LEU A 191 -4.26 -2.68 -13.51
CA LEU A 191 -2.93 -3.24 -13.78
C LEU A 191 -2.20 -3.67 -12.51
N GLY A 192 -2.48 -3.03 -11.37
CA GLY A 192 -1.75 -3.26 -10.13
C GLY A 192 -2.01 -4.61 -9.47
N SER A 193 -3.08 -5.33 -9.83
CA SER A 193 -3.40 -6.63 -9.24
C SER A 193 -2.60 -7.80 -9.83
N ASN A 194 -1.70 -7.55 -10.78
CA ASN A 194 -0.86 -8.55 -11.41
C ASN A 194 0.61 -8.16 -11.27
N SER A 195 1.40 -8.95 -10.53
CA SER A 195 2.82 -8.70 -10.29
C SER A 195 3.66 -8.62 -11.57
N ARG A 196 3.27 -9.35 -12.63
CA ARG A 196 3.95 -9.28 -13.95
C ARG A 196 3.90 -7.89 -14.57
N ILE A 197 2.87 -7.11 -14.25
CA ILE A 197 2.71 -5.73 -14.75
C ILE A 197 3.13 -4.72 -13.68
N ALA A 198 2.73 -4.94 -12.43
CA ALA A 198 2.99 -4.03 -11.33
C ALA A 198 4.49 -3.84 -11.03
N ILE A 199 5.30 -4.90 -11.12
CA ILE A 199 6.76 -4.83 -10.92
C ILE A 199 7.43 -3.95 -11.99
N PRO A 200 7.34 -4.26 -13.30
CA PRO A 200 8.01 -3.43 -14.31
C PRO A 200 7.45 -2.00 -14.37
N LEU A 201 6.15 -1.81 -14.09
CA LEU A 201 5.57 -0.47 -13.98
C LEU A 201 6.16 0.33 -12.82
N ALA A 202 6.34 -0.30 -11.64
CA ALA A 202 6.96 0.31 -10.48
C ALA A 202 8.44 0.63 -10.72
N GLU A 203 9.17 -0.30 -11.36
CA GLU A 203 10.58 -0.11 -11.74
C GLU A 203 10.72 1.10 -12.67
N GLU A 204 9.90 1.19 -13.71
CA GLU A 204 9.96 2.31 -14.65
C GLU A 204 9.51 3.62 -14.01
N TYR A 205 8.56 3.58 -13.06
CA TYR A 205 8.19 4.78 -12.31
C TYR A 205 9.35 5.33 -11.48
N LEU A 206 10.10 4.46 -10.79
CA LEU A 206 11.29 4.86 -10.04
C LEU A 206 12.41 5.35 -10.98
N ALA A 207 12.61 4.66 -12.10
CA ALA A 207 13.57 5.08 -13.13
C ALA A 207 13.22 6.46 -13.71
N MET A 208 11.94 6.73 -14.03
CA MET A 208 11.46 8.02 -14.50
C MET A 208 11.71 9.12 -13.45
N ARG A 209 11.40 8.86 -12.17
CA ARG A 209 11.67 9.83 -11.09
C ARG A 209 13.15 10.18 -10.99
N GLN A 210 14.03 9.20 -11.20
CA GLN A 210 15.47 9.41 -11.22
C GLN A 210 15.92 10.19 -12.46
N ARG A 211 15.43 9.82 -13.66
CA ARG A 211 15.71 10.53 -14.92
C ARG A 211 15.24 11.98 -14.89
N ARG A 212 14.13 12.24 -14.19
CA ARG A 212 13.45 13.55 -14.10
C ARG A 212 13.54 14.18 -12.71
N LYS A 213 14.63 13.94 -11.98
CA LYS A 213 14.86 14.52 -10.65
C LYS A 213 14.86 16.05 -10.62
N ASP A 214 15.09 16.68 -11.78
CA ASP A 214 15.02 18.12 -12.02
C ASP A 214 13.58 18.66 -12.13
N MET A 215 12.59 17.79 -12.35
CA MET A 215 11.19 18.17 -12.42
C MET A 215 10.52 18.25 -11.05
N LYS A 216 9.51 19.14 -10.95
CA LYS A 216 8.60 19.17 -9.81
C LYS A 216 7.88 17.82 -9.67
N ALA A 217 7.69 17.37 -8.43
CA ALA A 217 6.97 16.12 -8.12
C ALA A 217 5.56 16.07 -8.74
N SER A 218 4.87 17.21 -8.88
CA SER A 218 3.57 17.31 -9.55
C SER A 218 3.62 16.89 -11.02
N ASN A 219 4.72 17.21 -11.72
CA ASN A 219 4.90 16.89 -13.13
C ASN A 219 5.32 15.42 -13.30
N GLN A 220 6.19 14.90 -12.44
CA GLN A 220 6.50 13.47 -12.37
C GLN A 220 5.23 12.63 -12.15
N LEU A 221 4.35 13.09 -11.25
CA LEU A 221 3.06 12.45 -10.99
C LEU A 221 2.11 12.56 -12.19
N LYS A 222 2.12 13.68 -12.92
CA LYS A 222 1.36 13.82 -14.17
C LYS A 222 1.83 12.80 -15.21
N ILE A 223 3.14 12.69 -15.44
CA ILE A 223 3.74 11.71 -16.38
C ILE A 223 3.26 10.30 -16.03
N TYR A 224 3.43 9.89 -14.78
CA TYR A 224 2.99 8.59 -14.30
C TYR A 224 1.51 8.33 -14.58
N ARG A 225 0.63 9.30 -14.26
CA ARG A 225 -0.82 9.16 -14.45
C ARG A 225 -1.21 9.03 -15.91
N GLU A 226 -0.63 9.83 -16.80
CA GLU A 226 -0.93 9.74 -18.23
C GLU A 226 -0.35 8.46 -18.85
N ALA A 227 0.86 8.06 -18.49
CA ALA A 227 1.46 6.81 -18.95
C ALA A 227 0.63 5.58 -18.53
N THR A 228 0.14 5.60 -17.29
CA THR A 228 -0.73 4.54 -16.76
C THR A 228 -2.08 4.47 -17.50
N LYS A 229 -2.65 5.61 -17.90
CA LYS A 229 -3.87 5.64 -18.71
C LYS A 229 -3.62 5.01 -20.09
N ASP A 230 -2.50 5.34 -20.72
CA ASP A 230 -2.12 4.75 -22.01
C ASP A 230 -1.94 3.25 -21.91
N LEU A 231 -1.18 2.78 -20.92
CA LEU A 231 -1.00 1.34 -20.68
C LEU A 231 -2.35 0.64 -20.47
N ARG A 232 -3.27 1.27 -19.72
CA ARG A 232 -4.63 0.74 -19.57
C ARG A 232 -5.37 0.68 -20.91
N SER A 233 -5.22 1.69 -21.77
CA SER A 233 -5.80 1.70 -23.12
C SER A 233 -5.19 0.62 -24.01
N TYR A 234 -3.88 0.40 -23.97
CA TYR A 234 -3.22 -0.74 -24.62
C TYR A 234 -3.78 -2.08 -24.13
N GLY A 235 -3.98 -2.18 -22.80
CA GLY A 235 -4.58 -3.34 -22.13
C GLY A 235 -5.98 -3.73 -22.59
N VAL A 236 -6.71 -2.84 -23.27
CA VAL A 236 -8.02 -3.14 -23.88
C VAL A 236 -7.87 -3.95 -25.17
N VAL A 237 -6.79 -3.71 -25.93
CA VAL A 237 -6.55 -4.34 -27.23
C VAL A 237 -5.67 -5.58 -27.09
N GLN A 238 -4.68 -5.52 -26.21
CA GLN A 238 -3.75 -6.61 -25.94
C GLN A 238 -3.64 -6.85 -24.45
N SER A 239 -3.80 -8.12 -24.04
CA SER A 239 -3.61 -8.51 -22.65
C SER A 239 -2.15 -8.33 -22.27
N LEU A 240 -1.85 -7.34 -21.42
CA LEU A 240 -0.49 -6.97 -21.04
C LEU A 240 0.27 -8.09 -20.32
N ASP A 241 -0.46 -8.97 -19.62
CA ASP A 241 0.07 -10.13 -18.91
C ASP A 241 0.48 -11.29 -19.82
N LEU A 242 0.06 -11.27 -21.08
CA LEU A 242 0.46 -12.22 -22.12
C LEU A 242 1.63 -11.72 -22.96
N ILE A 243 2.04 -10.46 -22.82
CA ILE A 243 3.26 -9.93 -23.44
C ILE A 243 4.46 -10.55 -22.70
N ASP A 244 5.52 -10.91 -23.43
CA ASP A 244 6.73 -11.39 -22.78
C ASP A 244 7.37 -10.29 -21.93
N ALA A 245 8.15 -10.72 -20.93
CA ALA A 245 8.68 -9.80 -19.93
C ALA A 245 9.56 -8.68 -20.51
N ASN A 246 10.29 -8.93 -21.60
CA ASN A 246 11.17 -7.91 -22.19
C ASN A 246 10.36 -6.90 -23.00
N ASN A 247 9.45 -7.37 -23.86
CA ASN A 247 8.59 -6.47 -24.62
C ASN A 247 7.63 -5.69 -23.72
N LEU A 248 7.18 -6.26 -22.60
CA LEU A 248 6.36 -5.54 -21.63
C LEU A 248 7.14 -4.41 -20.97
N LYS A 249 8.41 -4.66 -20.59
CA LYS A 249 9.30 -3.62 -20.06
C LYS A 249 9.57 -2.52 -21.08
N GLU A 250 9.83 -2.90 -22.33
CA GLU A 250 10.05 -1.96 -23.43
C GLU A 250 8.82 -1.09 -23.68
N LEU A 251 7.64 -1.71 -23.83
CA LEU A 251 6.37 -1.00 -23.98
C LEU A 251 6.12 0.00 -22.84
N ILE A 252 6.31 -0.45 -21.59
CA ILE A 252 6.15 0.43 -20.43
C ILE A 252 7.13 1.61 -20.51
N SER A 253 8.39 1.36 -20.84
CA SER A 253 9.39 2.44 -20.95
C SER A 253 9.08 3.41 -22.09
N GLU A 254 8.69 2.91 -23.27
CA GLU A 254 8.31 3.73 -24.41
C GLU A 254 7.15 4.68 -24.08
N VAL A 255 6.11 4.14 -23.43
CA VAL A 255 4.95 4.94 -22.99
C VAL A 255 5.38 6.03 -22.00
N PHE A 256 6.25 5.72 -21.05
CA PHE A 256 6.77 6.71 -20.10
C PHE A 256 7.61 7.78 -20.81
N LEU A 257 8.56 7.39 -21.66
CA LEU A 257 9.43 8.32 -22.39
C LEU A 257 8.63 9.27 -23.28
N LYS A 258 7.60 8.77 -23.97
CA LYS A 258 6.67 9.60 -24.74
C LYS A 258 5.99 10.65 -23.87
N ARG A 259 5.45 10.24 -22.71
CA ARG A 259 4.78 11.16 -21.78
C ARG A 259 5.72 12.15 -21.11
N GLU A 260 6.97 11.74 -20.87
CA GLU A 260 8.02 12.66 -20.42
C GLU A 260 8.25 13.79 -21.43
N GLU A 261 8.40 13.46 -22.72
CA GLU A 261 8.63 14.44 -23.79
C GLU A 261 7.46 15.42 -23.93
N GLU A 262 6.24 14.92 -23.92
CA GLU A 262 5.03 15.75 -24.01
C GLU A 262 4.96 16.76 -22.85
N VAL A 263 5.18 16.31 -21.61
CA VAL A 263 5.17 17.19 -20.43
C VAL A 263 6.32 18.21 -20.47
N ILE A 264 7.50 17.84 -20.96
CA ILE A 264 8.61 18.79 -21.18
C ILE A 264 8.19 19.88 -22.15
N ASN A 265 7.54 19.50 -23.25
CA ASN A 265 7.11 20.44 -24.27
C ASN A 265 6.03 21.40 -23.74
N GLU A 266 5.06 20.91 -22.96
CA GLU A 266 4.09 21.74 -22.26
C GLU A 266 4.76 22.77 -21.34
N ILE A 267 5.72 22.34 -20.50
CA ILE A 267 6.45 23.23 -19.57
C ILE A 267 7.19 24.33 -20.34
N LYS A 268 7.87 23.96 -21.44
CA LYS A 268 8.57 24.92 -22.31
C LYS A 268 7.60 25.93 -22.92
N GLN A 269 6.43 25.49 -23.39
CA GLN A 269 5.41 26.36 -23.96
C GLN A 269 4.83 27.34 -22.91
N SER A 270 4.50 26.85 -21.71
CA SER A 270 4.02 27.70 -20.61
C SER A 270 5.05 28.75 -20.22
N ASN A 271 6.34 28.38 -20.12
CA ASN A 271 7.41 29.32 -19.79
C ASN A 271 7.61 30.39 -20.87
N ARG A 272 7.50 30.04 -22.16
CA ARG A 272 7.53 31.02 -23.27
C ARG A 272 6.35 32.00 -23.20
N GLY A 273 5.15 31.50 -22.89
CA GLY A 273 3.95 32.32 -22.71
C GLY A 273 4.08 33.32 -21.55
N LEU A 274 4.64 32.89 -20.42
CA LEU A 274 4.93 33.76 -19.27
C LEU A 274 5.92 34.87 -19.64
N VAL A 275 7.05 34.53 -20.24
CA VAL A 275 8.07 35.54 -20.65
C VAL A 275 7.51 36.54 -21.66
N SER A 276 6.67 36.09 -22.60
CA SER A 276 5.97 36.97 -23.54
C SER A 276 5.02 37.93 -22.83
N SER A 277 4.22 37.44 -21.88
CA SER A 277 3.29 38.22 -21.07
C SER A 277 4.00 39.26 -20.19
N THR A 278 5.09 38.87 -19.52
CA THR A 278 5.89 39.80 -18.69
C THR A 278 6.54 40.88 -19.53
N LYS A 279 7.07 40.56 -20.72
CA LYS A 279 7.60 41.57 -21.67
C LYS A 279 6.52 42.52 -22.17
N SER A 280 5.29 42.04 -22.39
CA SER A 280 4.15 42.86 -22.80
C SER A 280 3.73 43.83 -21.68
N LEU A 281 3.68 43.36 -20.44
CA LEU A 281 3.38 44.19 -19.26
C LEU A 281 4.45 45.25 -19.01
N LEU A 282 5.73 44.89 -19.07
CA LEU A 282 6.85 45.86 -18.95
C LEU A 282 6.82 46.93 -20.05
N LYS A 283 6.51 46.56 -21.31
CA LYS A 283 6.34 47.53 -22.40
C LYS A 283 5.14 48.46 -22.21
N LYS A 284 4.07 48.01 -21.54
CA LYS A 284 2.93 48.88 -21.19
C LYS A 284 3.29 49.86 -20.09
N VAL A 285 4.04 49.44 -19.07
CA VAL A 285 4.47 50.30 -17.96
C VAL A 285 5.44 51.39 -18.44
N ILE A 286 6.40 51.05 -19.31
CA ILE A 286 7.40 52.00 -19.86
C ILE A 286 6.78 53.01 -20.86
N LYS A 287 5.56 52.76 -21.36
CA LYS A 287 4.84 53.66 -22.28
C LYS A 287 3.88 54.64 -21.57
N ILE A 288 3.85 54.64 -20.24
CA ILE A 288 2.96 55.50 -19.43
C ILE A 288 3.72 56.72 -18.84
N ASP A 289 5.03 56.86 -19.11
CA ASP A 289 5.79 58.10 -18.94
C ASP A 289 5.90 58.87 -20.27
#